data_AF-R5YFX1-F1
#
_entry.id   AF-R5YFX1-F1
#
_cell.length_a   1.000
_cell.length_b   1.000
_cell.length_c   1.000
_cell.angle_alpha   90.00
_cell.angle_beta   90.00
_cell.angle_gamma   90.00
#
_symmetry.space_group_name_H-M   'P 1'
#
loop_
_entity.id
_entity.type
_entity.pdbx_description
1 polymer ?
#
loop_
_entity_poly.entity_id
_entity_poly.type
_entity_poly.pdbx_seq_one_letter_code
_entity_poly.pdbx_strand_id
1 'polypeptide(L)'
;MGETFEETTIENMIIKKTGHIPGEWKVVKPATSEENGIMEQRCVGCNKLMASKEYGFYPENPKENVKSFLSNFKNLIKKFFEIIKNIIIGR
;
A
#
# COMPACT_ATOMS: atom_id res chain seq x y z
N MET A 1 25.81 26.49 59.05
CA MET A 1 25.31 26.76 57.69
C MET A 1 26.32 26.14 56.73
N GLY A 2 25.92 25.12 55.98
CA GLY A 2 26.81 24.40 55.08
C GLY A 2 26.21 23.05 54.73
N GLU A 3 25.13 23.05 53.96
CA GLU A 3 24.65 21.83 53.32
C GLU A 3 25.64 21.48 52.22
N THR A 4 26.28 20.33 52.34
CA THR A 4 27.18 19.77 51.33
C THR A 4 26.31 19.18 50.23
N PHE A 5 26.26 19.87 49.09
CA PHE A 5 25.62 19.35 47.89
C PHE A 5 26.58 18.33 47.26
N GLU A 6 26.24 17.05 47.33
CA GLU A 6 26.92 16.01 46.55
C GLU A 6 26.55 16.19 45.08
N GLU A 7 27.51 16.66 44.29
CA GLU A 7 27.39 16.79 42.84
C GLU A 7 27.23 15.39 42.23
N THR A 8 26.04 15.09 41.71
CA THR A 8 25.75 13.80 41.07
C THR A 8 26.01 13.92 39.58
N THR A 9 27.07 13.28 39.12
CA THR A 9 27.49 13.22 37.71
C THR A 9 26.40 12.59 36.84
N ILE A 10 25.99 13.28 35.78
CA ILE A 10 25.07 12.74 34.76
C ILE A 10 25.86 11.77 33.88
N GLU A 11 25.61 10.47 34.02
CA GLU A 11 26.18 9.45 33.14
C GLU A 11 25.58 9.55 31.72
N ASN A 12 26.43 9.47 30.70
CA ASN A 12 26.02 9.60 29.29
C ASN A 12 25.04 8.49 28.88
N MET A 13 23.76 8.85 28.72
CA MET A 13 22.73 7.97 28.18
C MET A 13 22.78 7.98 26.63
N ILE A 14 23.12 6.85 26.02
CA ILE A 14 23.09 6.71 24.55
C ILE A 14 21.64 6.47 24.10
N ILE A 15 21.00 7.52 23.60
CA ILE A 15 19.69 7.41 22.96
C ILE A 15 19.91 6.94 21.51
N LYS A 16 19.47 5.71 21.18
CA LYS A 16 19.45 5.24 19.78
C LYS A 16 18.55 6.17 18.97
N LYS A 17 19.05 6.70 17.85
CA LYS A 17 18.19 7.40 16.88
C LYS A 17 17.05 6.47 16.48
N THR A 18 15.81 6.93 16.65
CA THR A 18 14.68 6.34 15.95
C THR A 18 14.97 6.45 14.45
N GLY A 19 14.96 5.32 13.75
CA GLY A 19 15.19 5.29 12.31
C GLY A 19 14.11 6.06 11.56
N HIS A 20 14.37 6.42 10.31
CA HIS A 20 13.34 7.00 9.45
C HIS A 20 12.24 5.97 9.17
N ILE A 21 10.97 6.38 9.27
CA ILE A 21 9.81 5.55 8.98
C ILE A 21 9.44 5.77 7.51
N PRO A 22 9.54 4.76 6.63
CA PRO A 22 9.17 4.90 5.23
C PRO A 22 7.67 5.18 5.10
N GLY A 23 7.34 6.25 4.38
CA GLY A 23 5.96 6.60 4.04
C GLY A 23 5.47 5.88 2.79
N GLU A 24 4.36 6.38 2.25
CA GLU A 24 3.80 5.88 1.00
C GLU A 24 4.64 6.27 -0.21
N TRP A 25 4.56 5.46 -1.26
CA TRP A 25 5.12 5.80 -2.57
C TRP A 25 4.26 6.87 -3.24
N LYS A 26 4.87 7.98 -3.60
CA LYS A 26 4.22 9.08 -4.32
C LYS A 26 4.81 9.23 -5.70
N VAL A 27 3.95 9.36 -6.70
CA VAL A 27 4.35 9.70 -8.07
C VAL A 27 4.85 11.14 -8.08
N VAL A 28 6.09 11.34 -8.49
CA VAL A 28 6.68 12.68 -8.68
C VAL A 28 6.83 13.04 -10.15
N LYS A 29 6.99 12.03 -11.01
CA LYS A 29 6.90 12.17 -12.47
C LYS A 29 5.95 11.07 -12.98
N PRO A 30 4.81 11.42 -13.61
CA PRO A 30 3.94 10.42 -14.18
C PRO A 30 4.64 9.69 -15.34
N ALA A 31 4.41 8.39 -15.45
CA ALA A 31 4.84 7.62 -16.62
C ALA A 31 3.99 8.00 -17.83
N THR A 32 4.59 8.00 -19.02
CA THR A 32 3.92 8.20 -20.31
C THR A 32 4.19 7.01 -21.22
N SER A 33 3.49 6.90 -22.34
CA SER A 33 3.71 5.83 -23.32
C SER A 33 5.15 5.78 -23.87
N GLU A 34 5.90 6.88 -23.75
CA GLU A 34 7.24 7.05 -24.30
C GLU A 34 8.32 7.05 -23.21
N GLU A 35 7.96 7.43 -21.97
CA GLU A 35 8.92 7.61 -20.87
C GLU A 35 8.46 6.95 -19.57
N ASN A 36 9.41 6.37 -18.85
CA ASN A 36 9.18 5.89 -17.49
C ASN A 36 8.84 7.06 -16.55
N GLY A 37 7.93 6.79 -15.63
CA GLY A 37 7.61 7.67 -14.51
C GLY A 37 8.54 7.41 -13.32
N ILE A 38 8.49 8.30 -12.33
CA ILE A 38 9.28 8.21 -11.10
C ILE A 38 8.34 8.25 -9.91
N MET A 39 8.54 7.31 -8.99
CA MET A 39 7.94 7.31 -7.67
C MET A 39 9.00 7.50 -6.60
N GLU A 40 8.67 8.25 -5.56
CA GLU A 40 9.52 8.47 -4.41
C GLU A 40 8.84 8.00 -3.13
N GLN A 41 9.64 7.47 -2.22
CA GLN A 41 9.25 7.16 -0.85
C GLN A 41 9.95 8.14 0.10
N ARG A 42 9.15 8.82 0.92
CA ARG A 42 9.64 9.84 1.87
C ARG A 42 9.32 9.45 3.30
N CYS A 43 10.17 9.88 4.24
CA CYS A 43 9.96 9.64 5.66
C CYS A 43 8.66 10.30 6.15
N VAL A 44 7.80 9.58 6.87
CA VAL A 44 6.54 10.14 7.39
C VAL A 44 6.79 11.29 8.38
N GLY A 45 7.87 11.22 9.17
CA GLY A 45 8.15 12.20 10.23
C GLY A 45 8.91 13.44 9.78
N CYS A 46 9.80 13.34 8.78
CA CYS A 46 10.66 14.45 8.37
C CYS A 46 10.69 14.71 6.86
N ASN A 47 9.91 13.97 6.08
CA ASN A 47 9.77 14.10 4.63
C ASN A 47 11.07 13.95 3.81
N LYS A 48 12.13 13.44 4.43
CA LYS A 48 13.41 13.11 3.79
C LYS A 48 13.21 12.01 2.75
N LEU A 49 13.81 12.17 1.57
CA LEU A 49 13.83 11.12 0.54
C LEU A 49 14.54 9.88 1.08
N MET A 50 13.87 8.74 0.99
CA MET A 50 14.39 7.45 1.45
C MET A 50 14.70 6.53 0.26
N ALA A 51 13.80 6.49 -0.73
CA ALA A 51 13.99 5.69 -1.93
C ALA A 51 13.32 6.38 -3.14
N SER A 52 13.86 6.12 -4.32
CA SER A 52 13.30 6.53 -5.61
C SER A 52 13.38 5.35 -6.56
N LYS A 53 12.34 5.17 -7.39
CA LYS A 53 12.32 4.13 -8.41
C LYS A 53 11.56 4.61 -9.64
N GLU A 54 11.98 4.07 -10.78
CA GLU A 54 11.22 4.20 -12.03
C GLU A 54 10.05 3.21 -12.05
N TYR A 55 8.99 3.57 -12.77
CA TYR A 55 7.88 2.69 -13.08
C TYR A 55 7.42 2.90 -14.52
N GLY A 56 7.07 1.80 -15.20
CA GLY A 56 6.58 1.85 -16.58
C GLY A 56 5.15 2.38 -16.66
N PHE A 57 4.78 2.90 -17.83
CA PHE A 57 3.40 3.28 -18.11
C PHE A 57 2.54 2.04 -18.26
N TYR A 58 1.73 1.78 -17.23
CA TYR A 58 0.63 0.84 -17.33
C TYR A 58 -0.65 1.68 -17.42
N PRO A 59 -1.34 1.72 -18.57
CA PRO A 59 -2.63 2.39 -18.64
C PRO A 59 -3.53 1.74 -17.58
N GLU A 60 -4.11 2.54 -16.68
CA GLU A 60 -4.92 2.00 -15.60
C GLU A 60 -5.92 0.97 -16.16
N ASN A 61 -5.93 -0.21 -15.54
CA ASN A 61 -6.86 -1.28 -15.89
C ASN A 61 -8.27 -0.69 -15.84
N PRO A 62 -9.04 -0.72 -16.95
CA PRO A 62 -10.37 -0.14 -17.01
C PRO A 62 -11.25 -0.85 -15.98
N LYS A 63 -11.58 -0.19 -14.86
CA LYS A 63 -12.56 -0.68 -13.89
C LYS A 63 -14.00 -0.70 -14.46
N GLU A 64 -14.14 -0.62 -15.78
CA GLU A 64 -15.39 -0.40 -16.49
C GLU A 64 -15.86 -1.58 -17.36
N ASN A 65 -15.21 -2.75 -17.32
CA ASN A 65 -15.75 -3.96 -17.97
C ASN A 65 -15.71 -5.26 -17.12
N VAL A 66 -15.32 -5.22 -15.85
CA VAL A 66 -15.35 -6.44 -15.03
C VAL A 66 -16.80 -6.91 -14.76
N LYS A 67 -17.75 -5.97 -14.72
CA LYS A 67 -19.18 -6.28 -14.47
C LYS A 67 -19.83 -7.08 -15.60
N SER A 68 -19.56 -6.77 -16.87
CA SER A 68 -20.14 -7.48 -18.02
C SER A 68 -19.52 -8.87 -18.19
N PHE A 69 -18.21 -8.99 -17.92
CA PHE A 69 -17.53 -10.28 -17.90
C PHE A 69 -18.05 -11.20 -16.77
N LEU A 70 -18.27 -10.65 -15.57
CA LEU A 70 -18.81 -11.38 -14.41
C LEU A 70 -20.31 -11.70 -14.53
N SER A 71 -21.11 -10.86 -15.21
CA SER A 71 -22.55 -11.10 -15.34
C SER A 71 -22.86 -12.34 -16.18
N ASN A 72 -22.09 -12.57 -17.24
CA ASN A 72 -22.24 -13.76 -18.08
C ASN A 72 -21.86 -15.04 -17.31
N PHE A 73 -20.82 -14.97 -16.48
CA PHE A 73 -20.41 -16.10 -15.63
C PHE A 73 -21.44 -16.39 -14.51
N LYS A 74 -21.99 -15.36 -13.88
CA LYS A 74 -23.02 -15.49 -12.83
C LYS A 74 -24.30 -16.16 -13.36
N ASN A 75 -24.69 -15.84 -14.60
CA ASN A 75 -25.85 -16.45 -15.26
C ASN A 75 -25.63 -17.93 -15.58
N LEU A 76 -24.40 -18.32 -15.93
CA LEU A 76 -24.04 -19.71 -16.19
C LEU A 76 -24.09 -20.56 -14.91
N ILE A 77 -23.53 -20.05 -13.81
CA ILE A 77 -23.57 -20.72 -12.51
C ILE A 77 -25.02 -20.84 -12.01
N LYS A 78 -25.84 -19.79 -12.20
CA LYS A 78 -27.24 -19.82 -11.77
C LYS A 78 -28.05 -20.87 -12.53
N LYS A 79 -27.88 -20.98 -13.86
CA LYS A 79 -28.53 -22.04 -14.65
C LYS A 79 -28.11 -23.44 -14.22
N PHE A 80 -26.82 -23.63 -13.91
CA PHE A 80 -26.32 -24.90 -13.41
C PHE A 80 -26.93 -25.27 -12.04
N PHE A 81 -27.02 -24.31 -11.12
CA PHE A 81 -27.66 -24.51 -9.81
C PHE A 81 -29.17 -24.76 -9.90
N GLU A 82 -29.90 -24.09 -10.80
CA GLU A 82 -31.34 -24.33 -11.02
C GLU A 82 -31.60 -25.75 -11.58
N ILE A 83 -30.74 -26.23 -12.48
CA ILE A 83 -30.82 -27.61 -12.99
C ILE A 83 -30.58 -28.61 -11.85
N ILE A 84 -29.54 -28.41 -11.04
CA ILE A 84 -29.25 -29.27 -9.89
C ILE A 84 -30.39 -29.22 -8.86
N LYS A 85 -30.91 -28.02 -8.58
CA LYS A 85 -32.03 -27.82 -7.65
C LYS A 85 -33.30 -28.53 -8.13
N ASN A 86 -33.60 -28.50 -9.44
CA ASN A 86 -34.72 -29.24 -10.01
C ASN A 86 -34.52 -30.76 -10.00
N ILE A 87 -33.28 -31.25 -10.08
CA ILE A 87 -32.98 -32.69 -9.97
C ILE A 87 -33.11 -33.17 -8.50
N ILE A 88 -32.75 -32.33 -7.53
CA ILE A 88 -32.81 -32.67 -6.10
C ILE A 88 -34.23 -32.48 -5.50
N ILE A 89 -34.97 -31.46 -5.94
CA ILE A 89 -36.31 -31.11 -5.44
C ILE A 89 -37.44 -31.72 -6.30
N GLY A 90 -37.16 -32.09 -7.55
CA GLY A 90 -38.12 -32.71 -8.48
C GLY A 90 -38.24 -34.23 -8.37
N ARG A 91 -38.06 -34.78 -7.15
CA ARG A 91 -38.45 -36.14 -6.78
C ARG A 91 -39.38 -36.10 -5.58
#